data_AF-A0A317H4W3-F1
#
_entry.id   AF-A0A317H4W3-F1
#
_cell.length_a   1.000
_cell.length_b   1.000
_cell.length_c   1.000
_cell.angle_alpha   90.00
_cell.angle_beta   90.00
_cell.angle_gamma   90.00
#
_symmetry.space_group_name_H-M   'P 1'
#
loop_
_entity.id
_entity.type
_entity.pdbx_description
1 polymer ?
#
loop_
_entity_poly.entity_id
_entity_poly.type
_entity_poly.pdbx_seq_one_letter_code
_entity_poly.pdbx_strand_id
1 'polypeptide(L)'
;ESMARSQAFGKQLGERLLLVDWFAAAQAEVVLAAGRMEDALSLAQVAVELAQAVGSLYSEGLAQRVWGQALAEASPPSWDEAEAHLAASLHLLESGEALLEAVRTQVVWGQACRKRGDMEAAHEHFARAVVQLQDAGLAHERARVLGYLAS
;
A
#
# COMPACT_ATOMS: atom_id res chain seq x y z
N GLU A 1 36.06 -18.38 -19.09
CA GLU A 1 34.63 -18.75 -18.94
C GLU A 1 34.11 -18.77 -17.49
N SER A 2 34.83 -19.33 -16.50
CA SER A 2 34.30 -19.50 -15.12
C SER A 2 33.96 -18.20 -14.38
N MET A 3 34.82 -17.18 -14.39
CA MET A 3 34.55 -15.90 -13.70
C MET A 3 33.40 -15.10 -14.31
N ALA A 4 33.28 -15.07 -15.64
CA ALA A 4 32.18 -14.37 -16.32
C ALA A 4 30.81 -15.01 -16.00
N ARG A 5 30.77 -16.34 -15.85
CA ARG A 5 29.57 -17.06 -15.39
C ARG A 5 29.22 -16.74 -13.94
N SER A 6 30.20 -16.72 -13.02
CA SER A 6 29.94 -16.37 -11.62
C SER A 6 29.47 -14.92 -11.44
N GLN A 7 30.02 -13.98 -12.21
CA GLN A 7 29.57 -12.58 -12.20
C GLN A 7 28.16 -12.42 -12.79
N ALA A 8 27.85 -13.11 -13.89
CA ALA A 8 26.50 -13.12 -14.46
C ALA A 8 25.47 -13.75 -13.50
N PHE A 9 25.83 -14.83 -12.81
CA PHE A 9 24.99 -15.45 -11.79
C PHE A 9 24.78 -14.54 -10.59
N GLY A 10 25.84 -13.89 -10.07
CA GLY A 10 25.75 -12.93 -8.97
C GLY A 10 24.90 -11.71 -9.33
N LYS A 11 25.01 -11.21 -10.57
CA LYS A 11 24.19 -10.10 -11.06
C LYS A 11 22.72 -10.48 -11.20
N GLN A 12 22.42 -11.66 -11.78
CA GLN A 12 21.04 -12.13 -11.94
C GLN A 12 20.39 -12.49 -10.58
N LEU A 13 21.16 -13.00 -9.62
CA LEU A 13 20.68 -13.22 -8.25
C LEU A 13 20.45 -11.89 -7.54
N GLY A 14 21.35 -10.92 -7.71
CA GLY A 14 21.22 -9.55 -7.20
C GLY A 14 19.99 -8.84 -7.76
N GLU A 15 19.75 -8.91 -9.08
CA GLU A 15 18.56 -8.36 -9.74
C GLU A 15 17.26 -9.04 -9.27
N ARG A 16 17.30 -10.36 -9.00
CA ARG A 16 16.16 -11.05 -8.39
C ARG A 16 15.92 -10.60 -6.95
N LEU A 17 16.97 -10.45 -6.14
CA LEU A 17 16.88 -9.92 -4.78
C LEU A 17 16.34 -8.47 -4.75
N LEU A 18 16.65 -7.65 -5.76
CA LEU A 18 16.16 -6.27 -5.89
C LEU A 18 14.65 -6.14 -6.17
N LEU A 19 13.95 -7.23 -6.53
CA LEU A 19 12.51 -7.21 -6.82
C LEU A 19 11.70 -8.12 -5.88
N VAL A 20 12.35 -8.82 -4.95
CA VAL A 20 11.68 -9.77 -4.05
C VAL A 20 10.66 -9.06 -3.17
N ASP A 21 10.99 -7.87 -2.67
CA ASP A 21 10.09 -7.04 -1.86
C ASP A 21 8.87 -6.54 -2.69
N TRP A 22 9.08 -6.18 -3.96
CA TRP A 22 8.01 -5.77 -4.87
C TRP A 22 7.03 -6.92 -5.13
N PHE A 23 7.56 -8.11 -5.44
CA PHE A 23 6.73 -9.29 -5.66
C PHE A 23 6.00 -9.73 -4.38
N ALA A 24 6.63 -9.60 -3.21
CA ALA A 24 5.98 -9.91 -1.93
C ALA A 24 4.79 -8.97 -1.67
N ALA A 25 4.97 -7.65 -1.83
CA ALA A 25 3.88 -6.68 -1.67
C ALA A 25 2.75 -6.92 -2.68
N ALA A 26 3.08 -7.17 -3.96
CA ALA A 26 2.09 -7.47 -4.99
C ALA A 26 1.33 -8.78 -4.72
N GLN A 27 2.01 -9.80 -4.21
CA GLN A 27 1.37 -11.07 -3.83
C GLN A 27 0.37 -10.87 -2.70
N ALA A 28 0.72 -10.09 -1.68
CA ALA A 28 -0.19 -9.75 -0.59
C ALA A 28 -1.44 -9.01 -1.11
N GLU A 29 -1.28 -8.06 -2.02
CA GLU A 29 -2.39 -7.32 -2.63
C GLU A 29 -3.31 -8.23 -3.45
N VAL A 30 -2.76 -9.17 -4.23
CA VAL A 30 -3.55 -10.17 -4.99
C VAL A 30 -4.37 -11.05 -4.06
N VAL A 31 -3.79 -11.52 -2.95
CA VAL A 31 -4.48 -12.38 -1.99
C VAL A 31 -5.57 -11.61 -1.23
N LEU A 32 -5.31 -10.34 -0.90
CA LEU A 32 -6.31 -9.44 -0.35
C LEU A 32 -7.50 -9.29 -1.31
N ALA A 33 -7.24 -9.00 -2.58
CA ALA A 33 -8.28 -8.85 -3.61
C ALA A 33 -9.10 -10.14 -3.81
N ALA A 34 -8.53 -11.31 -3.48
CA ALA A 34 -9.22 -12.59 -3.51
C ALA A 34 -10.08 -12.89 -2.27
N GLY A 35 -10.20 -11.96 -1.31
CA GLY A 35 -11.03 -12.15 -0.12
C GLY A 35 -10.39 -12.99 1.00
N ARG A 36 -9.10 -13.33 0.87
CA ARG A 36 -8.37 -14.19 1.83
C ARG A 36 -7.64 -13.36 2.87
N MET A 37 -8.36 -12.81 3.84
CA MET A 37 -7.82 -11.82 4.79
C MET A 37 -6.65 -12.32 5.63
N GLU A 38 -6.75 -13.53 6.20
CA GLU A 38 -5.68 -14.09 7.06
C GLU A 38 -4.37 -14.33 6.28
N ASP A 39 -4.50 -14.83 5.05
CA ASP A 39 -3.34 -15.03 4.17
C ASP A 39 -2.75 -13.68 3.72
N ALA A 40 -3.60 -12.70 3.41
CA ALA A 40 -3.17 -11.36 3.04
C ALA A 40 -2.40 -10.69 4.17
N LEU A 41 -2.87 -10.82 5.42
CA LEU A 41 -2.21 -10.30 6.61
C LEU A 41 -0.83 -10.95 6.80
N SER A 42 -0.77 -12.28 6.70
CA SER A 42 0.49 -13.03 6.83
C SER A 42 1.52 -12.62 5.76
N LEU A 43 1.07 -12.47 4.50
CA LEU A 43 1.92 -12.05 3.39
C LEU A 43 2.34 -10.58 3.49
N ALA A 44 1.46 -9.71 3.95
CA ALA A 44 1.77 -8.30 4.16
C ALA A 44 2.86 -8.12 5.21
N GLN A 45 2.82 -8.89 6.31
CA GLN A 45 3.88 -8.89 7.32
C GLN A 45 5.24 -9.28 6.73
N VAL A 46 5.29 -10.38 5.99
CA VAL A 46 6.52 -10.81 5.32
C VAL A 46 7.02 -9.76 4.33
N ALA A 47 6.11 -9.13 3.58
CA ALA A 47 6.45 -8.09 2.62
C ALA A 47 7.02 -6.83 3.29
N VAL A 48 6.49 -6.42 4.46
CA VAL A 48 7.05 -5.32 5.27
C VAL A 48 8.47 -5.66 5.71
N GLU A 49 8.69 -6.86 6.27
CA GLU A 49 10.02 -7.29 6.73
C GLU A 49 11.05 -7.29 5.59
N LEU A 50 10.67 -7.78 4.41
CA LEU A 50 11.52 -7.79 3.22
C LEU A 50 11.83 -6.36 2.73
N ALA A 51 10.81 -5.51 2.66
CA ALA A 51 10.97 -4.13 2.22
C ALA A 51 11.89 -3.33 3.17
N GLN A 52 11.74 -3.52 4.49
CA GLN A 52 12.60 -2.91 5.50
C GLN A 52 14.05 -3.39 5.37
N ALA A 53 14.26 -4.69 5.14
CA ALA A 53 15.60 -5.26 4.98
C ALA A 53 16.38 -4.66 3.79
N VAL A 54 15.68 -4.21 2.74
CA VAL A 54 16.29 -3.58 1.57
C VAL A 54 16.12 -2.05 1.54
N GLY A 55 15.48 -1.46 2.56
CA GLY A 55 15.23 -0.02 2.65
C GLY A 55 14.26 0.54 1.61
N SER A 56 13.31 -0.26 1.12
CA SER A 56 12.35 0.12 0.08
C SER A 56 11.10 0.78 0.66
N LEU A 57 11.06 2.11 0.66
CA LEU A 57 9.90 2.88 1.12
C LEU A 57 8.64 2.56 0.30
N TYR A 58 8.80 2.33 -1.00
CA TYR A 58 7.69 2.02 -1.90
C TYR A 58 7.03 0.69 -1.55
N SER A 59 7.80 -0.39 -1.46
CA SER A 59 7.27 -1.72 -1.15
C SER A 59 6.76 -1.82 0.27
N GLU A 60 7.44 -1.17 1.22
CA GLU A 60 6.98 -1.12 2.60
C GLU A 60 5.64 -0.40 2.67
N GLY A 61 5.51 0.75 2.01
CA GLY A 61 4.25 1.49 1.94
C GLY A 61 3.10 0.65 1.37
N LEU A 62 3.33 -0.05 0.25
CA LEU A 62 2.31 -0.95 -0.32
C LEU A 62 1.92 -2.09 0.63
N ALA A 63 2.91 -2.74 1.25
CA ALA A 63 2.66 -3.83 2.18
C ALA A 63 1.90 -3.36 3.43
N GLN A 64 2.26 -2.20 3.98
CA GLN A 64 1.56 -1.56 5.10
C GLN A 64 0.10 -1.25 4.73
N ARG A 65 -0.18 -0.77 3.50
CA ARG A 65 -1.55 -0.55 3.04
C ARG A 65 -2.36 -1.85 3.03
N VAL A 66 -1.81 -2.91 2.45
CA VAL A 66 -2.46 -4.23 2.39
C VAL A 66 -2.74 -4.77 3.79
N TRP A 67 -1.79 -4.61 4.72
CA TRP A 67 -1.95 -5.02 6.11
C TRP A 67 -3.12 -4.29 6.76
N GLY A 68 -3.16 -2.96 6.64
CA GLY A 68 -4.26 -2.15 7.18
C GLY A 68 -5.61 -2.54 6.60
N GLN A 69 -5.69 -2.79 5.28
CA GLN A 69 -6.91 -3.29 4.64
C GLN A 69 -7.36 -4.64 5.18
N ALA A 70 -6.44 -5.59 5.31
CA ALA A 70 -6.75 -6.92 5.82
C ALA A 70 -7.30 -6.86 7.26
N LEU A 71 -6.74 -5.99 8.11
CA LEU A 71 -7.20 -5.77 9.49
C LEU A 71 -8.59 -5.12 9.55
N ALA A 72 -8.88 -4.17 8.66
CA ALA A 72 -10.20 -3.53 8.53
C ALA A 72 -11.28 -4.46 7.95
N GLU A 73 -10.88 -5.47 7.17
CA GLU A 73 -11.75 -6.48 6.57
C GLU A 73 -11.86 -7.77 7.41
N ALA A 74 -11.04 -7.91 8.45
CA ALA A 74 -11.09 -9.05 9.37
C ALA A 74 -12.44 -9.13 10.12
N SER A 75 -12.71 -10.31 10.70
CA SER A 75 -13.92 -10.56 11.49
C SER A 75 -13.55 -11.13 12.87
N PRO A 76 -13.59 -10.33 13.95
CA PRO A 76 -13.95 -8.90 13.97
C PRO A 76 -12.86 -7.98 13.39
N PRO A 77 -13.21 -6.78 12.89
CA PRO A 77 -12.22 -5.81 12.41
C PRO A 77 -11.35 -5.27 13.54
N SER A 78 -10.05 -5.07 13.26
CA SER A 78 -9.09 -4.45 14.18
C SER A 78 -8.80 -3.02 13.74
N TRP A 79 -9.75 -2.12 14.01
CA TRP A 79 -9.75 -0.75 13.45
C TRP A 79 -8.51 0.06 13.82
N ASP A 80 -8.12 0.09 15.10
CA ASP A 80 -7.01 0.93 15.55
C ASP A 80 -5.67 0.49 14.93
N GLU A 81 -5.44 -0.82 14.82
CA GLU A 81 -4.28 -1.37 14.14
C GLU A 81 -4.33 -1.10 12.64
N ALA A 82 -5.51 -1.25 12.01
CA ALA A 82 -5.70 -0.96 10.59
C ALA A 82 -5.31 0.49 10.28
N GLU A 83 -5.74 1.45 11.09
CA GLU A 83 -5.41 2.87 10.91
C GLU A 83 -3.91 3.14 11.13
N ALA A 84 -3.27 2.48 12.10
CA ALA A 84 -1.83 2.60 12.31
C ALA A 84 -1.04 2.15 11.07
N HIS A 85 -1.41 1.04 10.46
CA HIS A 85 -0.78 0.54 9.23
C HIS A 85 -1.06 1.44 8.02
N LEU A 86 -2.27 1.99 7.89
CA LEU A 86 -2.61 2.95 6.83
C LEU A 86 -1.84 4.28 7.00
N ALA A 87 -1.65 4.75 8.23
CA ALA A 87 -0.82 5.89 8.55
C ALA A 87 0.65 5.69 8.16
N ALA A 88 1.21 4.51 8.52
CA ALA A 88 2.57 4.15 8.15
C ALA A 88 2.75 4.08 6.63
N SER A 89 1.83 3.42 5.93
CA SER A 89 1.81 3.35 4.46
C SER A 89 1.87 4.74 3.83
N LEU A 90 0.95 5.61 4.23
CA LEU A 90 0.84 6.96 3.70
C LEU A 90 2.13 7.76 3.92
N HIS A 91 2.69 7.70 5.14
CA HIS A 91 3.93 8.40 5.46
C HIS A 91 5.11 7.91 4.60
N LEU A 92 5.25 6.60 4.43
CA LEU A 92 6.32 6.00 3.62
C LEU A 92 6.19 6.38 2.14
N LEU A 93 4.97 6.34 1.59
CA LEU A 93 4.71 6.65 0.20
C LEU A 93 4.86 8.14 -0.11
N GLU A 94 4.45 9.02 0.81
CA GLU A 94 4.72 10.47 0.69
C GLU A 94 6.22 10.76 0.77
N SER A 95 6.95 10.11 1.69
CA SER A 95 8.39 10.26 1.83
C SER A 95 9.17 9.69 0.65
N GLY A 96 8.65 8.64 0.01
CA GLY A 96 9.19 8.04 -1.21
C GLY A 96 8.70 8.70 -2.50
N GLU A 97 8.00 9.85 -2.41
CA GLU A 97 7.45 10.61 -3.55
C GLU A 97 6.52 9.79 -4.46
N ALA A 98 5.91 8.73 -3.93
CA ALA A 98 5.00 7.83 -4.62
C ALA A 98 3.56 8.37 -4.59
N LEU A 99 3.34 9.55 -5.18
CA LEU A 99 2.08 10.30 -5.11
C LEU A 99 0.82 9.45 -5.36
N LEU A 100 0.80 8.68 -6.44
CA LEU A 100 -0.38 7.87 -6.81
C LEU A 100 -0.70 6.81 -5.74
N GLU A 101 0.32 6.23 -5.11
CA GLU A 101 0.13 5.22 -4.07
C GLU A 101 -0.27 5.87 -2.74
N ALA A 102 0.27 7.04 -2.42
CA ALA A 102 -0.18 7.84 -1.26
C ALA A 102 -1.67 8.20 -1.38
N VAL A 103 -2.10 8.67 -2.55
CA VAL A 103 -3.51 8.95 -2.87
C VAL A 103 -4.38 7.70 -2.76
N ARG A 104 -3.94 6.56 -3.30
CA ARG A 104 -4.67 5.30 -3.17
C ARG A 104 -4.81 4.89 -1.70
N THR A 105 -3.79 5.11 -0.89
CA THR A 105 -3.83 4.86 0.56
C THR A 105 -4.85 5.75 1.25
N GLN A 106 -4.91 7.05 0.92
CA GLN A 106 -5.96 7.96 1.41
C GLN A 106 -7.37 7.45 1.05
N VAL A 107 -7.58 7.02 -0.20
CA VAL A 107 -8.89 6.49 -0.63
C VAL A 107 -9.26 5.24 0.16
N VAL A 108 -8.32 4.30 0.31
CA VAL A 108 -8.52 3.09 1.09
C VAL A 108 -8.87 3.41 2.55
N TRP A 109 -8.14 4.35 3.16
CA TRP A 109 -8.40 4.75 4.54
C TRP A 109 -9.77 5.41 4.68
N GLY A 110 -10.13 6.32 3.78
CA GLY A 110 -11.46 6.92 3.78
C GLY A 110 -12.58 5.87 3.68
N GLN A 111 -12.39 4.81 2.88
CA GLN A 111 -13.35 3.70 2.81
C GLN A 111 -13.41 2.89 4.11
N ALA A 112 -12.27 2.64 4.76
CA ALA A 112 -12.24 1.98 6.07
C ALA A 112 -12.98 2.81 7.14
N CYS A 113 -12.77 4.14 7.18
CA CYS A 113 -13.50 5.04 8.08
C CYS A 113 -15.01 4.97 7.84
N ARG A 114 -15.47 4.99 6.57
CA ARG A 114 -16.90 4.79 6.25
C ARG A 114 -17.44 3.49 6.79
N LYS A 115 -16.71 2.40 6.61
CA LYS A 115 -17.11 1.07 7.08
C LYS A 115 -17.19 1.02 8.62
N ARG A 116 -16.33 1.75 9.32
CA ARG A 116 -16.38 1.97 10.78
C ARG A 116 -17.53 2.90 11.22
N GLY A 117 -18.16 3.62 10.29
CA GLY A 117 -19.21 4.60 10.57
C GLY A 117 -18.70 6.03 10.79
N ASP A 118 -17.41 6.27 10.59
CA ASP A 118 -16.75 7.57 10.76
C ASP A 118 -16.72 8.34 9.44
N MET A 119 -17.85 8.99 9.14
CA MET A 119 -18.04 9.72 7.88
C MET A 119 -17.20 11.00 7.79
N GLU A 120 -16.85 11.61 8.93
CA GLU A 120 -16.04 12.82 8.98
C GLU A 120 -14.59 12.50 8.57
N ALA A 121 -13.97 11.50 9.22
CA ALA A 121 -12.63 11.05 8.85
C ALA A 121 -12.58 10.56 7.40
N ALA A 122 -13.62 9.87 6.96
CA ALA A 122 -13.73 9.46 5.55
C ALA A 122 -13.67 10.64 4.59
N HIS A 123 -14.45 11.69 4.84
CA HIS A 123 -14.48 12.89 4.01
C HIS A 123 -13.11 13.58 3.98
N GLU A 124 -12.46 13.71 5.13
CA GLU A 124 -11.12 14.31 5.23
C GLU A 124 -10.12 13.60 4.32
N HIS A 125 -10.08 12.27 4.38
CA HIS A 125 -9.16 11.48 3.55
C HIS A 125 -9.41 11.66 2.05
N PHE A 126 -10.67 11.60 1.61
CA PHE A 126 -10.98 11.82 0.19
C PHE A 126 -10.69 13.26 -0.26
N ALA A 127 -10.99 14.26 0.58
CA ALA A 127 -10.72 15.65 0.27
C ALA A 127 -9.22 15.92 0.09
N ARG A 128 -8.39 15.38 1.01
CA ARG A 128 -6.93 15.48 0.91
C ARG A 128 -6.39 14.82 -0.36
N ALA A 129 -6.89 13.63 -0.73
CA ALA A 129 -6.53 12.97 -1.98
C ALA A 129 -6.91 13.80 -3.22
N VAL A 130 -8.07 14.47 -3.21
CA VAL A 130 -8.49 15.38 -4.30
C VAL A 130 -7.54 16.57 -4.45
N VAL A 131 -7.13 17.19 -3.34
CA VAL A 131 -6.19 18.31 -3.35
C VAL A 131 -4.84 17.87 -3.93
N GLN A 132 -4.28 16.76 -3.44
CA GLN A 132 -3.01 16.23 -3.95
C GLN A 132 -3.02 15.97 -5.46
N LEU A 133 -4.12 15.39 -5.97
CA LEU A 133 -4.27 15.13 -7.41
C LEU A 133 -4.49 16.41 -8.23
N GLN A 134 -5.14 17.42 -7.65
CA GLN A 134 -5.31 18.72 -8.27
C GLN A 134 -3.97 19.43 -8.45
N ASP A 135 -3.16 19.47 -7.39
CA ASP A 135 -1.85 20.11 -7.40
C ASP A 135 -0.89 19.44 -8.38
N ALA A 136 -1.03 18.12 -8.57
CA ALA A 136 -0.27 17.36 -9.57
C ALA A 136 -0.84 17.41 -11.00
N GLY A 137 -1.98 18.08 -11.22
CA GLY A 137 -2.61 18.16 -12.54
C GLY A 137 -3.24 16.85 -13.05
N LEU A 138 -3.49 15.88 -12.17
CA LEU A 138 -4.00 14.55 -12.50
C LEU A 138 -5.54 14.53 -12.52
N ALA A 139 -6.11 15.14 -13.56
CA ALA A 139 -7.55 15.40 -13.64
C ALA A 139 -8.41 14.13 -13.67
N HIS A 140 -7.93 13.04 -14.31
CA HIS A 140 -8.69 11.80 -14.43
C HIS A 140 -8.80 11.09 -13.08
N GLU A 141 -7.68 10.94 -12.38
CA GLU A 141 -7.60 10.38 -11.03
C GLU A 141 -8.43 11.22 -10.07
N ARG A 142 -8.35 12.55 -10.17
CA ARG A 142 -9.11 13.47 -9.32
C ARG A 142 -10.61 13.26 -9.50
N ALA A 143 -11.09 13.14 -10.73
CA ALA A 143 -12.50 12.88 -11.02
C ALA A 143 -12.98 11.55 -10.41
N ARG A 144 -12.12 10.51 -10.39
CA ARG A 144 -12.45 9.25 -9.72
C ARG A 144 -12.58 9.44 -8.21
N VAL A 145 -11.68 10.17 -7.56
CA VAL A 145 -11.73 10.38 -6.10
C VAL A 145 -12.93 11.25 -5.69
N LEU A 146 -13.29 12.26 -6.48
CA LEU A 146 -14.50 13.07 -6.27
C LEU A 146 -15.78 12.22 -6.20
N GLY A 147 -15.82 11.08 -6.90
CA GLY A 147 -16.93 10.13 -6.82
C GLY A 147 -17.18 9.59 -5.42
N TYR A 148 -16.13 9.45 -4.59
CA TYR A 148 -16.29 9.05 -3.20
C TYR A 148 -16.91 10.16 -2.36
N LEU A 149 -16.56 11.43 -2.57
CA LEU A 149 -17.13 12.55 -1.80
C LEU A 149 -18.63 12.77 -2.08
N ALA A 150 -19.12 12.33 -3.24
CA ALA A 150 -20.52 12.47 -3.63
C ALA A 150 -21.44 11.33 -3.17
N SER A 151 -20.85 10.20 -2.72
CA SER A 151 -21.56 9.01 -2.20
C SER A 151 -21.59 9.01 -0.68
#